data_AF-A0A524KSI4-F1
#
_entry.id   AF-A0A524KSI4-F1
#
_cell.length_a   1.000
_cell.length_b   1.000
_cell.length_c   1.000
_cell.angle_alpha   90.00
_cell.angle_beta   90.00
_cell.angle_gamma   90.00
#
_symmetry.space_group_name_H-M   'P 1'
#
loop_
_entity.id
_entity.type
_entity.pdbx_description
1 polymer ?
#
loop_
_entity_poly.entity_id
_entity_poly.type
_entity_poly.pdbx_seq_one_letter_code
_entity_poly.pdbx_strand_id
1 'polypeptide(L)'
;MVITTPVFILLNGLPVLAFLGMVVLRIRREKVTGDIGYARSRAASKAARKRLAKAKSMACIETVGEFYAEIYTALISYVADKLNISPHGLTSDKVSQLLSEKGAGEELIGQFVSLMQKCDFARYAPSALTQEDIDNTLQQAETVMVSLEGVRFGR
;
A
#
# COMPACT_ATOMS: atom_id res chain seq x y z
N MET A 1 -30.68 0.54 -51.67
CA MET A 1 -31.24 0.89 -50.35
C MET A 1 -31.07 -0.28 -49.37
N VAL A 2 -29.85 -0.52 -48.87
CA VAL A 2 -29.58 -1.61 -47.89
C VAL A 2 -29.41 -1.04 -46.47
N ILE A 3 -29.07 0.24 -46.38
CA ILE A 3 -28.74 0.97 -45.15
C ILE A 3 -29.97 1.27 -44.27
N THR A 4 -31.18 1.25 -44.83
CA THR A 4 -32.43 1.57 -44.12
C THR A 4 -33.14 0.35 -43.55
N THR A 5 -32.57 -0.85 -43.67
CA THR A 5 -33.18 -2.05 -43.10
C THR A 5 -33.08 -2.03 -41.57
N PRO A 6 -34.20 -2.19 -40.83
CA PRO A 6 -34.21 -2.09 -39.37
C PRO A 6 -33.30 -3.13 -38.70
N VAL A 7 -33.07 -4.26 -39.37
CA VAL A 7 -32.14 -5.32 -38.94
C VAL A 7 -30.68 -4.85 -38.96
N PHE A 8 -30.27 -4.07 -39.96
CA PHE A 8 -28.90 -3.56 -40.09
C PHE A 8 -28.55 -2.56 -38.98
N ILE A 9 -29.52 -1.71 -38.60
CA ILE A 9 -29.39 -0.72 -37.51
C ILE A 9 -29.31 -1.44 -36.16
N LEU A 10 -30.15 -2.46 -35.92
CA LEU A 10 -30.09 -3.26 -34.69
C LEU A 10 -28.77 -4.01 -34.56
N LEU A 11 -28.27 -4.61 -35.66
CA LEU A 11 -27.04 -5.39 -35.65
C LEU A 11 -25.79 -4.52 -35.45
N ASN A 12 -25.73 -3.32 -36.05
CA ASN A 12 -24.61 -2.39 -35.85
C ASN A 12 -24.72 -1.56 -34.57
N GLY A 13 -25.93 -1.33 -34.04
CA GLY A 13 -26.13 -0.60 -32.79
C GLY A 13 -25.69 -1.40 -31.55
N LEU A 14 -25.77 -2.72 -31.61
CA LEU A 14 -25.43 -3.62 -30.50
C LEU A 14 -23.96 -3.51 -30.02
N PRO A 15 -22.92 -3.51 -30.88
CA PRO A 15 -21.54 -3.31 -30.43
C PRO A 15 -21.29 -1.91 -29.86
N VAL A 16 -21.95 -0.88 -30.38
CA VAL A 16 -21.85 0.50 -29.87
C VAL A 16 -22.47 0.62 -28.48
N LEU A 17 -23.66 0.04 -28.29
CA LEU A 17 -24.33 -0.02 -26.98
C LEU A 17 -23.54 -0.85 -25.97
N ALA A 18 -22.96 -1.98 -26.38
CA ALA A 18 -22.11 -2.79 -25.52
C ALA A 18 -20.83 -2.04 -25.08
N PHE A 19 -20.18 -1.33 -26.01
CA PHE A 19 -19.01 -0.50 -25.70
C PHE A 19 -19.36 0.64 -24.75
N LEU A 20 -20.44 1.37 -25.00
CA LEU A 20 -20.93 2.43 -24.10
C LEU A 20 -21.29 1.87 -22.72
N GLY A 21 -21.97 0.71 -22.66
CA GLY A 21 -22.25 0.01 -21.42
C GLY A 21 -20.99 -0.35 -20.64
N MET A 22 -19.96 -0.87 -21.34
CA MET A 22 -18.66 -1.20 -20.73
C MET A 22 -17.95 0.04 -20.18
N VAL A 23 -17.96 1.16 -20.91
CA VAL A 23 -17.36 2.44 -20.49
C VAL A 23 -18.09 2.98 -19.27
N VAL A 24 -19.43 2.98 -19.26
CA VAL A 24 -20.23 3.42 -18.10
C VAL A 24 -19.96 2.54 -16.88
N LEU A 25 -19.87 1.22 -17.04
CA LEU A 25 -19.52 0.31 -15.95
C LEU A 25 -18.10 0.57 -15.42
N ARG A 26 -17.14 0.88 -16.28
CA ARG A 26 -15.78 1.27 -15.85
C ARG A 26 -15.79 2.57 -15.05
N ILE A 27 -16.42 3.62 -15.56
CA ILE A 27 -16.50 4.92 -14.86
C ILE A 27 -17.22 4.78 -13.51
N ARG A 28 -18.29 3.98 -13.44
CA ARG A 28 -19.00 3.74 -12.17
C ARG A 28 -18.15 2.93 -11.19
N ARG A 29 -17.42 1.92 -11.67
CA ARG A 29 -16.47 1.16 -10.84
C ARG A 29 -15.37 2.07 -10.31
N GLU A 30 -14.76 2.89 -11.15
CA GLU A 30 -13.69 3.83 -10.79
C GLU A 30 -14.13 4.82 -9.72
N LYS A 31 -15.34 5.39 -9.82
CA LYS A 31 -15.89 6.30 -8.79
C LYS A 31 -16.08 5.60 -7.44
N VAL A 32 -16.63 4.39 -7.45
CA VAL A 32 -16.87 3.62 -6.21
C VAL A 32 -15.55 3.12 -5.60
N THR A 33 -14.59 2.67 -6.42
CA THR A 33 -13.26 2.27 -5.95
C THR A 33 -12.41 3.45 -5.51
N GLY A 34 -12.63 4.64 -6.07
CA GLY A 34 -11.95 5.88 -5.68
C GLY A 34 -12.32 6.29 -4.26
N ASP A 35 -13.61 6.29 -3.92
CA ASP A 35 -14.07 6.59 -2.56
C ASP A 35 -13.61 5.54 -1.54
N ILE A 36 -13.71 4.25 -1.89
CA ILE A 36 -13.26 3.15 -1.01
C ILE A 36 -11.74 3.18 -0.84
N GLY A 37 -10.98 3.36 -1.93
CA GLY A 37 -9.52 3.44 -1.91
C GLY A 37 -9.02 4.66 -1.12
N TYR A 38 -9.70 5.80 -1.26
CA TYR A 38 -9.40 6.99 -0.47
C TYR A 38 -9.69 6.80 1.02
N ALA A 39 -10.84 6.21 1.35
CA ALA A 39 -11.19 5.87 2.73
C ALA A 39 -10.20 4.87 3.34
N ARG A 40 -9.81 3.83 2.60
CA ARG A 40 -8.80 2.84 3.02
C ARG A 40 -7.43 3.48 3.22
N SER A 41 -7.00 4.34 2.29
CA SER A 41 -5.73 5.08 2.39
C SER A 41 -5.67 5.98 3.63
N ARG A 42 -6.76 6.68 3.98
CA ARG A 42 -6.82 7.45 5.24
C ARG A 42 -6.84 6.55 6.47
N ALA A 43 -7.60 5.46 6.42
CA ALA A 43 -7.65 4.49 7.51
C ALA A 43 -6.29 3.81 7.73
N ALA A 44 -5.53 3.58 6.66
CA ALA A 44 -4.19 3.00 6.69
C ALA A 44 -3.24 3.83 7.55
N SER A 45 -3.16 5.15 7.34
CA SER A 45 -2.34 6.05 8.16
C SER A 45 -2.70 5.94 9.64
N LYS A 46 -4.00 5.93 9.97
CA LYS A 46 -4.47 5.80 11.36
C LYS A 46 -4.14 4.43 11.95
N ALA A 47 -4.35 3.36 11.20
CA ALA A 47 -4.09 2.00 11.63
C ALA A 47 -2.60 1.77 11.86
N ALA A 48 -1.76 2.27 10.96
CA ALA A 48 -0.32 2.12 11.05
C ALA A 48 0.26 2.93 12.22
N ARG A 49 -0.21 4.16 12.47
CA ARG A 49 0.13 4.91 13.70
C ARG A 49 -0.26 4.17 14.98
N LYS A 50 -1.44 3.55 15.00
CA LYS A 50 -1.89 2.74 16.15
C LYS A 50 -0.98 1.53 16.37
N ARG A 51 -0.54 0.87 15.29
CA ARG A 51 0.40 -0.26 15.37
C ARG A 51 1.79 0.17 15.85
N LEU A 52 2.31 1.29 15.38
CA LEU A 52 3.57 1.85 15.87
C LEU A 52 3.49 2.21 17.36
N ALA A 53 2.37 2.79 17.81
CA ALA A 53 2.15 3.04 19.24
C ALA A 53 2.12 1.75 20.07
N LYS A 54 1.57 0.66 19.51
CA LYS A 54 1.64 -0.67 20.13
C LYS A 54 3.07 -1.20 20.15
N ALA A 55 3.81 -1.11 19.04
CA ALA A 55 5.21 -1.50 18.97
C ALA A 55 6.06 -0.75 20.01
N LYS A 56 5.80 0.56 20.19
CA LYS A 56 6.44 1.37 21.24
C LYS A 56 6.25 0.81 22.65
N SER A 57 5.08 0.25 22.97
CA SER A 57 4.86 -0.38 24.28
C SER A 57 5.62 -1.70 24.47
N MET A 58 6.12 -2.29 23.38
CA MET A 58 6.89 -3.54 23.34
C MET A 58 8.37 -3.27 22.99
N ALA A 59 8.82 -2.01 23.06
CA ALA A 59 10.18 -1.59 22.72
C ALA A 59 11.17 -1.96 23.85
N CYS A 60 11.31 -3.25 24.12
CA CYS A 60 12.23 -3.81 25.11
C CYS A 60 12.96 -5.01 24.51
N ILE A 61 14.16 -5.30 25.01
CA ILE A 61 14.98 -6.44 24.55
C ILE A 61 14.24 -7.78 24.68
N GLU A 62 13.46 -7.97 25.76
CA GLU A 62 12.70 -9.20 26.00
C GLU A 62 11.65 -9.48 24.91
N THR A 63 11.09 -8.43 24.30
CA THR A 63 10.02 -8.50 23.30
C THR A 63 10.50 -8.10 21.91
N VAL A 64 11.81 -8.13 21.65
CA VAL A 64 12.41 -7.64 20.40
C VAL A 64 11.83 -8.32 19.16
N GLY A 65 11.58 -9.63 19.20
CA GLY A 65 10.98 -10.36 18.09
C GLY A 65 9.55 -9.89 17.77
N GLU A 66 8.73 -9.65 18.80
CA GLU A 66 7.36 -9.16 18.66
C GLU A 66 7.34 -7.70 18.18
N PHE A 67 8.26 -6.88 18.68
CA PHE A 67 8.45 -5.50 18.25
C PHE A 67 8.70 -5.40 16.75
N TYR A 68 9.71 -6.12 16.23
CA TYR A 68 10.04 -6.08 14.80
C TYR A 68 8.95 -6.71 13.92
N ALA A 69 8.25 -7.74 14.41
CA ALA A 69 7.11 -8.32 13.72
C ALA A 69 5.93 -7.33 13.60
N GLU A 70 5.65 -6.56 14.66
CA GLU A 70 4.60 -5.54 14.65
C GLU A 70 4.96 -4.36 13.73
N ILE A 71 6.22 -3.91 13.73
CA ILE A 71 6.70 -2.88 12.78
C ILE A 71 6.58 -3.37 11.35
N TYR A 72 7.08 -4.57 11.04
CA TYR A 72 6.97 -5.15 9.69
C TYR A 72 5.52 -5.23 9.23
N THR A 73 4.62 -5.67 10.12
CA THR A 73 3.19 -5.74 9.84
C THR A 73 2.59 -4.35 9.62
N ALA A 74 3.01 -3.33 10.39
CA ALA A 74 2.58 -1.95 10.20
C ALA A 74 2.98 -1.42 8.82
N LEU A 75 4.22 -1.66 8.38
CA LEU A 75 4.74 -1.25 7.08
C LEU A 75 3.99 -1.92 5.92
N ILE A 76 3.88 -3.26 5.94
CA ILE A 76 3.21 -4.03 4.89
C ILE A 76 1.73 -3.69 4.80
N SER A 77 1.03 -3.65 5.95
CA SER A 77 -0.40 -3.31 5.96
C SER A 77 -0.65 -1.89 5.49
N TYR A 78 0.23 -0.94 5.83
CA TYR A 78 0.15 0.43 5.36
C TYR A 78 0.23 0.50 3.83
N VAL A 79 1.25 -0.10 3.21
CA VAL A 79 1.41 -0.11 1.74
C VAL A 79 0.25 -0.84 1.07
N ALA A 80 -0.16 -1.99 1.61
CA ALA A 80 -1.27 -2.77 1.08
C ALA A 80 -2.58 -1.96 1.06
N ASP A 81 -2.93 -1.31 2.18
CA ASP A 81 -4.14 -0.50 2.26
C ASP A 81 -4.01 0.80 1.43
N LYS A 82 -2.82 1.41 1.35
CA LYS A 82 -2.55 2.62 0.56
C LYS A 82 -2.73 2.36 -0.94
N LEU A 83 -2.27 1.21 -1.41
CA LEU A 83 -2.35 0.80 -2.81
C LEU A 83 -3.62 -0.01 -3.11
N ASN A 84 -4.46 -0.25 -2.11
CA ASN A 84 -5.68 -1.06 -2.21
C ASN A 84 -5.42 -2.47 -2.77
N ILE A 85 -4.34 -3.11 -2.31
CA ILE A 85 -3.91 -4.47 -2.68
C ILE A 85 -3.88 -5.40 -1.46
N SER A 86 -3.69 -6.69 -1.69
CA SER A 86 -3.52 -7.65 -0.61
C SER A 86 -2.12 -7.52 0.04
N PRO A 87 -2.01 -7.58 1.38
CA PRO A 87 -0.72 -7.63 2.06
C PRO A 87 0.03 -8.95 1.84
N HIS A 88 -0.66 -10.01 1.40
CA HIS A 88 -0.05 -11.31 1.20
C HIS A 88 0.86 -11.33 -0.03
N GLY A 89 2.09 -11.80 0.15
CA GLY A 89 3.09 -11.89 -0.92
C GLY A 89 3.72 -10.54 -1.30
N LEU A 90 3.60 -9.51 -0.45
CA LEU A 90 4.39 -8.29 -0.59
C LEU A 90 5.83 -8.54 -0.12
N THR A 91 6.74 -8.63 -1.08
CA THR A 91 8.19 -8.65 -0.85
C THR A 91 8.75 -7.23 -0.95
N SER A 92 9.95 -7.02 -0.41
CA SER A 92 10.66 -5.74 -0.49
C SER A 92 10.81 -5.24 -1.93
N ASP A 93 11.14 -6.12 -2.88
CA ASP A 93 11.27 -5.78 -4.31
C ASP A 93 9.95 -5.31 -4.91
N LYS A 94 8.86 -6.03 -4.59
CA LYS A 94 7.53 -5.70 -5.09
C LYS A 94 7.03 -4.38 -4.52
N VAL A 95 7.31 -4.11 -3.25
CA VAL A 95 6.99 -2.83 -2.62
C VAL A 95 7.79 -1.69 -3.27
N SER A 96 9.09 -1.90 -3.53
CA SER A 96 9.94 -0.92 -4.22
C SER A 96 9.35 -0.53 -5.58
N GLN A 97 9.03 -1.52 -6.41
CA GLN A 97 8.43 -1.31 -7.72
C GLN A 97 7.11 -0.54 -7.61
N LEU A 98 6.20 -0.99 -6.73
CA LEU A 98 4.89 -0.36 -6.57
C LEU A 98 4.95 1.08 -6.06
N LEU A 99 5.89 1.39 -5.17
CA LEU A 99 6.09 2.76 -4.67
C LEU A 99 6.69 3.65 -5.76
N SER A 100 7.63 3.13 -6.56
CA SER A 100 8.22 3.82 -7.70
C SER A 100 7.19 4.15 -8.77
N GLU A 101 6.34 3.17 -9.14
CA GLU A 101 5.22 3.36 -10.09
C GLU A 101 4.23 4.45 -9.66
N LYS A 102 4.16 4.73 -8.36
CA LYS A 102 3.30 5.78 -7.80
C LYS A 102 3.99 7.11 -7.57
N GLY A 103 5.25 7.24 -7.97
CA GLY A 103 6.02 8.48 -7.92
C GLY A 103 6.62 8.80 -6.55
N ALA A 104 6.84 7.80 -5.69
CA ALA A 104 7.68 8.00 -4.51
C ALA A 104 9.14 8.21 -4.93
N GLY A 105 9.87 9.08 -4.23
CA GLY A 105 11.29 9.32 -4.52
C GLY A 105 12.16 8.11 -4.20
N GLU A 106 13.19 7.84 -4.99
CA GLU A 106 14.08 6.68 -4.83
C GLU A 106 14.71 6.59 -3.44
N GLU A 107 15.10 7.73 -2.85
CA GLU A 107 15.65 7.79 -1.50
C GLU A 107 14.65 7.27 -0.45
N LEU A 108 13.38 7.70 -0.55
CA LEU A 108 12.32 7.31 0.38
C LEU A 108 11.97 5.83 0.21
N ILE A 109 11.97 5.33 -1.03
CA ILE A 109 11.79 3.91 -1.32
C ILE A 109 12.93 3.10 -0.70
N GLY A 110 14.18 3.54 -0.87
CA GLY A 110 15.36 2.90 -0.29
C GLY A 110 15.29 2.83 1.23
N GLN A 111 14.91 3.93 1.88
CA GLN A 111 14.69 3.96 3.33
C GLN A 111 13.61 2.97 3.76
N PHE A 112 12.47 2.94 3.07
CA PHE A 112 11.37 2.02 3.38
C PHE A 112 11.79 0.54 3.24
N VAL A 113 12.46 0.20 2.14
CA VAL A 113 12.94 -1.16 1.87
C VAL A 113 14.01 -1.59 2.87
N SER A 114 14.97 -0.71 3.19
CA SER A 114 16.01 -0.99 4.18
C SER A 114 15.41 -1.26 5.57
N LEU A 115 14.37 -0.52 5.94
CA LEU A 115 13.66 -0.72 7.20
C LEU A 115 12.94 -2.07 7.22
N MET A 116 12.28 -2.46 6.12
CA MET A 116 11.67 -3.79 6.00
C MET A 116 12.71 -4.90 6.16
N GLN A 117 13.84 -4.78 5.47
CA GLN A 117 14.94 -5.75 5.55
C GLN A 117 15.53 -5.83 6.96
N LYS A 118 15.69 -4.68 7.63
CA LYS A 118 16.15 -4.62 9.03
C LYS A 118 15.20 -5.37 9.95
N CYS A 119 13.88 -5.18 9.77
CA CYS A 119 12.88 -5.90 10.56
C CYS A 119 12.90 -7.41 10.33
N ASP A 120 13.08 -7.84 9.08
CA ASP A 120 13.14 -9.26 8.76
C ASP A 120 14.42 -9.90 9.32
N PHE A 121 15.57 -9.24 9.16
CA PHE A 121 16.84 -9.68 9.76
C PHE A 121 16.76 -9.77 11.28
N ALA A 122 16.23 -8.73 11.92
CA ALA A 122 16.09 -8.65 13.37
C ALA A 122 15.25 -9.79 13.96
N ARG A 123 14.26 -10.28 13.19
CA ARG A 123 13.43 -11.41 13.58
C ARG A 123 14.18 -12.75 13.58
N TYR A 124 15.21 -12.88 12.74
CA TYR A 124 16.03 -14.10 12.66
C TYR A 124 17.30 -14.03 13.51
N ALA A 125 17.81 -12.82 13.79
CA ALA A 125 19.03 -12.59 14.57
C ALA A 125 18.81 -11.56 15.70
N PRO A 126 17.91 -11.82 16.66
CA PRO A 126 17.57 -10.85 17.71
C PRO A 126 18.72 -10.58 18.70
N SER A 127 19.64 -11.53 18.87
CA SER A 127 20.76 -11.44 19.82
C SER A 127 21.83 -10.41 19.45
N ALA A 128 21.80 -9.88 18.22
CA ALA A 128 22.74 -8.85 17.76
C ALA A 128 22.22 -7.42 17.99
N LEU A 129 21.03 -7.25 18.54
CA LEU A 129 20.33 -5.96 18.64
C LEU A 129 20.44 -5.36 20.03
N THR A 130 20.67 -4.05 20.07
CA THR A 130 20.70 -3.27 21.31
C THR A 130 19.37 -2.55 21.54
N GLN A 131 19.16 -2.05 22.76
CA GLN A 131 18.01 -1.18 23.04
C GLN A 131 18.02 0.09 22.17
N GLU A 132 19.20 0.63 21.88
CA GLU A 132 19.37 1.77 20.98
C GLU A 132 18.90 1.44 19.54
N ASP A 133 19.17 0.22 19.06
CA ASP A 133 18.69 -0.22 17.74
C ASP A 133 17.16 -0.30 17.66
N ILE A 134 16.51 -0.71 18.75
CA ILE A 134 15.04 -0.77 18.87
C ILE A 134 14.46 0.64 18.77
N ASP A 135 14.96 1.57 19.58
CA ASP A 135 14.48 2.95 19.61
C ASP A 135 14.72 3.67 18.28
N ASN A 136 15.90 3.50 17.69
CA ASN A 136 16.24 4.06 16.37
C ASN A 136 15.33 3.51 15.27
N THR A 137 15.02 2.21 15.30
CA THR A 137 14.11 1.59 14.31
C THR A 137 12.70 2.15 14.44
N LEU A 138 12.21 2.35 15.66
CA LEU A 138 10.89 2.94 15.88
C LEU A 138 10.81 4.37 15.31
N GLN A 139 11.80 5.21 15.59
CA GLN A 139 11.85 6.58 15.06
C GLN A 139 11.96 6.63 13.54
N GLN A 140 12.79 5.74 12.96
CA GLN A 140 12.90 5.58 11.52
C GLN A 140 11.58 5.17 10.90
N ALA A 141 10.86 4.20 11.49
CA ALA A 141 9.56 3.75 11.01
C ALA A 141 8.52 4.88 11.01
N GLU A 142 8.45 5.68 12.09
CA GLU A 142 7.56 6.83 12.16
C GLU A 142 7.88 7.87 11.08
N THR A 143 9.16 8.21 10.92
CA THR A 143 9.63 9.23 9.98
C THR A 143 9.38 8.82 8.53
N VAL A 144 9.72 7.57 8.18
CA VAL A 144 9.51 7.03 6.84
C VAL A 144 8.02 6.99 6.52
N MET A 145 7.16 6.54 7.44
CA MET A 145 5.72 6.51 7.19
C MET A 145 5.09 7.90 7.04
N VAL A 146 5.54 8.89 7.83
CA VAL A 146 5.09 10.28 7.69
C VAL A 146 5.56 10.87 6.36
N SER A 147 6.80 10.59 5.96
CA SER A 147 7.34 11.04 4.68
C SER A 147 6.59 10.42 3.51
N LEU A 148 6.26 9.12 3.60
CA LEU A 148 5.48 8.39 2.61
C LEU A 148 4.03 8.93 2.56
N GLU A 149 3.46 9.36 3.68
CA GLU A 149 2.14 10.03 3.71
C GLU A 149 2.12 11.35 2.92
N GLY A 150 3.24 12.08 2.88
CA GLY A 150 3.41 13.29 2.08
C GLY A 150 3.43 13.04 0.56
N VAL A 151 3.75 11.81 0.14
CA VAL A 151 3.67 11.41 -1.26
C VAL A 151 2.20 11.27 -1.65
N ARG A 152 1.72 12.15 -2.52
CA ARG A 152 0.38 12.06 -3.10
C ARG A 152 0.34 10.91 -4.10
N PHE A 153 0.10 9.69 -3.62
CA PHE A 153 -0.18 8.52 -4.45
C PHE A 153 -1.41 8.76 -5.33
N GLY A 154 -1.19 9.22 -6.57
CA GLY A 154 -2.18 9.29 -7.66
C GLY A 154 -3.47 10.06 -7.34
N ARG A 155 -3.49 11.33 -7.73
CA ARG A 155 -4.72 12.02 -8.11
C ARG A 155 -5.04 11.70 -9.57
#